data_AF-A0A654AYH8-F1
#
_entry.id   AF-A0A654AYH8-F1
#
_cell.length_a   1.000
_cell.length_b   1.000
_cell.length_c   1.000
_cell.angle_alpha   90.00
_cell.angle_beta   90.00
_cell.angle_gamma   90.00
#
_symmetry.space_group_name_H-M   'P 1'
#
loop_
_entity.id
_entity.type
_entity.pdbx_description
1 polymer ?
#
loop_
_entity_poly.entity_id
_entity_poly.type
_entity_poly.pdbx_seq_one_letter_code
_entity_poly.pdbx_strand_id
1 'polypeptide(L)'
;MMALVAAGYGLGFSSLARITELNNPDVVTRPMAGDTMLTTFVARRDIEPSDELARFIHRIQQLDADVGAPAAVDLANIQSLEIRS
;
A
#
# COMPACT_ATOMS: atom_id res chain seq x y z
N MET A 1 -2.75 16.42 -4.74
CA MET A 1 -1.28 16.47 -4.95
C MET A 1 -0.91 16.79 -6.39
N MET A 2 -1.36 16.01 -7.39
CA MET A 2 -0.91 16.17 -8.79
C MET A 2 -1.03 17.58 -9.37
N ALA A 3 -2.11 18.32 -9.06
CA ALA A 3 -2.25 19.70 -9.52
C ALA A 3 -1.10 20.64 -9.04
N LEU A 4 -0.58 20.42 -7.83
CA LEU A 4 0.53 21.22 -7.31
C LEU A 4 1.86 20.86 -7.98
N VAL A 5 2.06 19.58 -8.30
CA VAL A 5 3.24 19.10 -9.03
C VAL A 5 3.23 19.66 -10.46
N ALA A 6 2.09 19.58 -11.15
CA ALA A 6 1.91 20.16 -12.49
C ALA A 6 2.11 21.69 -12.51
N ALA A 7 1.70 22.38 -11.44
CA ALA A 7 1.93 23.83 -11.29
C ALA A 7 3.36 24.20 -10.87
N GLY A 8 4.28 23.22 -10.75
CA GLY A 8 5.70 23.47 -10.47
C GLY A 8 6.05 23.72 -9.01
N TYR A 9 5.14 23.42 -8.07
CA TYR A 9 5.40 23.62 -6.63
C TYR A 9 6.32 22.56 -6.00
N GLY A 10 6.73 21.52 -6.75
CA GLY A 10 7.69 20.53 -6.28
C GLY A 10 7.49 19.13 -6.88
N LEU A 11 7.95 18.12 -6.14
CA LEU A 11 7.92 16.70 -6.52
C LEU A 11 6.97 15.92 -5.60
N GLY A 12 6.50 14.78 -6.07
CA GLY A 12 5.65 13.90 -5.29
C GLY A 12 5.92 12.42 -5.49
N PHE A 13 5.46 11.62 -4.53
CA PHE A 13 5.50 10.16 -4.59
C PHE A 13 4.07 9.64 -4.69
N SER A 14 3.86 8.64 -5.54
CA SER A 14 2.56 8.02 -5.74
C SER A 14 2.75 6.58 -6.22
N SER A 15 1.74 5.74 -5.97
CA SER A 15 1.68 4.42 -6.57
C SER A 15 1.49 4.52 -8.08
N LEU A 16 1.92 3.47 -8.79
CA LEU A 16 1.75 3.36 -10.23
C LEU A 16 0.27 3.46 -10.64
N ALA A 17 -0.63 2.79 -9.91
CA ALA A 17 -2.07 2.83 -10.16
C ALA A 17 -2.63 4.27 -10.17
N ARG A 18 -2.25 5.09 -9.18
CA ARG A 18 -2.72 6.48 -9.10
C ARG A 18 -2.08 7.40 -10.14
N ILE A 19 -0.84 7.13 -10.54
CA ILE A 19 -0.20 7.85 -11.65
C ILE A 19 -0.95 7.56 -12.95
N THR A 20 -1.24 6.29 -13.24
CA THR A 20 -1.95 5.86 -14.45
C THR A 20 -3.38 6.41 -14.49
N GLU A 21 -4.07 6.45 -13.36
CA GLU A 21 -5.42 7.01 -13.26
C GLU A 21 -5.46 8.51 -13.59
N LEU A 22 -4.51 9.28 -13.06
CA LEU A 22 -4.48 10.74 -13.24
C LEU A 22 -3.87 11.18 -14.57
N ASN A 23 -2.95 10.40 -15.14
CA ASN A 23 -2.31 10.56 -16.45
C ASN A 23 -2.12 12.03 -16.88
N ASN A 24 -1.54 12.85 -16.00
CA ASN A 24 -1.42 14.28 -16.24
C ASN A 24 -0.26 14.56 -17.23
N PRO A 25 -0.52 15.22 -18.37
CA PRO A 25 0.49 15.40 -19.43
C PRO A 25 1.64 16.33 -19.02
N ASP A 26 1.44 17.18 -18.02
CA ASP A 26 2.45 18.13 -17.53
C ASP A 26 3.35 17.52 -16.43
N VAL A 27 3.13 16.24 -16.08
CA VAL A 27 3.87 15.55 -15.01
C VAL A 27 4.60 14.34 -15.57
N VAL A 28 5.94 14.38 -15.51
CA VAL A 28 6.78 13.22 -15.83
C VAL A 28 6.96 12.36 -14.58
N THR A 29 6.87 11.04 -14.75
CA THR A 29 7.15 10.08 -13.67
C THR A 29 8.46 9.36 -13.89
N ARG A 30 9.12 8.99 -12.79
CA ARG A 30 10.36 8.22 -12.80
C ARG A 30 10.31 7.13 -11.74
N PRO A 31 10.89 5.95 -11.98
CA PRO A 31 11.04 4.94 -10.93
C PRO A 31 11.76 5.51 -9.71
N MET A 32 11.31 5.12 -8.52
CA MET A 32 12.03 5.45 -7.29
C MET A 32 13.30 4.59 -7.21
N ALA A 33 14.42 5.18 -6.79
CA ALA A 33 15.69 4.48 -6.74
C ALA A 33 15.72 3.51 -5.53
N GLY A 34 16.26 2.31 -5.75
CA GLY A 34 16.32 1.23 -4.75
C GLY A 34 15.00 0.46 -4.61
N ASP A 35 15.03 -0.60 -3.79
CA ASP A 35 13.83 -1.38 -3.49
C ASP A 35 12.91 -0.57 -2.57
N THR A 36 11.84 -0.01 -3.17
CA THR A 36 10.83 0.75 -2.46
C THR A 36 9.54 -0.07 -2.39
N MET A 37 9.04 -0.34 -1.18
CA MET A 37 7.81 -1.08 -0.98
C MET A 37 6.70 -0.18 -0.43
N LEU A 38 5.55 -0.19 -1.08
CA LEU A 38 4.31 0.41 -0.59
C LEU A 38 3.41 -0.70 -0.06
N THR A 39 3.25 -0.79 1.26
CA THR A 39 2.43 -1.83 1.89
C THR A 39 1.01 -1.33 2.11
N THR A 40 0.03 -2.12 1.69
CA THR A 40 -1.39 -1.87 1.97
C THR A 40 -1.84 -2.75 3.13
N PHE A 41 -2.39 -2.15 4.18
CA PHE A 41 -2.88 -2.87 5.35
C PHE A 41 -4.39 -2.81 5.46
N VAL A 42 -5.01 -3.90 5.93
CA VAL A 42 -6.42 -3.93 6.33
C VAL A 42 -6.48 -3.82 7.84
N ALA A 43 -6.90 -2.66 8.35
CA ALA A 43 -7.12 -2.47 9.77
C ALA A 43 -8.49 -3.05 10.17
N ARG A 44 -8.50 -3.87 11.22
CA ARG A 44 -9.73 -4.38 11.85
C ARG A 44 -9.64 -4.29 13.36
N ARG A 45 -10.80 -4.28 14.03
CA ARG A 45 -10.87 -4.49 15.48
C ARG A 45 -10.49 -5.93 15.80
N ASP A 46 -9.88 -6.16 16.97
CA ASP A 46 -9.53 -7.49 17.44
C ASP A 46 -10.75 -8.21 18.06
N ILE A 47 -11.74 -8.45 17.21
CA ILE A 47 -12.97 -9.18 17.50
C ILE A 47 -13.27 -10.09 16.31
N GLU A 48 -14.21 -11.02 16.49
CA GLU A 48 -14.67 -11.87 15.39
C GLU A 48 -15.16 -10.99 14.22
N PRO A 49 -14.60 -11.18 13.00
CA PRO A 49 -15.00 -10.39 11.84
C PRO A 49 -16.44 -10.76 11.43
N SER A 50 -17.16 -9.81 10.84
CA SER A 50 -18.43 -10.16 10.19
C SER A 50 -18.18 -11.09 9.01
N ASP A 51 -19.19 -11.86 8.61
CA ASP A 51 -19.08 -12.80 7.49
C ASP A 51 -18.64 -12.09 6.20
N GLU A 52 -19.07 -10.84 5.97
CA GLU A 52 -18.63 -10.05 4.81
C GLU A 52 -17.15 -9.72 4.87
N LEU A 53 -16.64 -9.31 6.05
CA LEU A 53 -15.22 -9.00 6.23
C LEU A 53 -14.36 -10.26 6.10
N ALA A 54 -14.83 -11.38 6.64
CA ALA A 54 -14.16 -12.67 6.49
C ALA A 54 -14.05 -13.08 5.02
N ARG A 55 -15.14 -12.97 4.24
CA ARG A 55 -15.14 -13.23 2.79
C ARG A 55 -14.23 -12.28 2.03
N PHE A 56 -14.18 -11.01 2.42
CA PHE A 56 -13.27 -10.03 1.81
C PHE A 56 -11.80 -10.39 2.04
N ILE A 57 -11.42 -10.68 3.29
CA ILE A 57 -10.06 -11.10 3.64
C ILE A 57 -9.69 -12.37 2.88
N HIS A 58 -10.59 -13.35 2.83
CA HIS A 58 -10.34 -14.59 2.10
C HIS A 58 -10.07 -14.36 0.61
N ARG A 59 -10.83 -13.46 -0.05
CA ARG A 59 -10.60 -13.12 -1.46
C ARG A 59 -9.25 -12.44 -1.70
N ILE A 60 -8.83 -11.56 -0.79
CA ILE A 60 -7.51 -10.89 -0.92
C ILE A 60 -6.38 -11.90 -0.74
N GLN A 61 -6.48 -12.80 0.24
CA GLN A 61 -5.47 -13.85 0.45
C GLN A 61 -5.30 -14.76 -0.76
N GLN A 62 -6.40 -15.07 -1.47
CA GLN A 62 -6.35 -15.82 -2.72
C GLN A 62 -5.69 -15.04 -3.86
N LEU A 63 -5.91 -13.72 -3.92
CA LEU A 63 -5.32 -12.85 -4.93
C LEU A 63 -3.79 -12.70 -4.74
N ASP A 64 -3.34 -12.56 -3.49
CA ASP A 64 -1.91 -12.46 -3.16
C ASP A 64 -1.14 -13.76 -3.46
N ALA A 65 -1.80 -14.92 -3.40
CA ALA A 65 -1.18 -16.19 -3.78
C ALA A 65 -0.96 -16.33 -5.30
N ASP A 66 -1.76 -15.64 -6.11
CA ASP A 66 -1.69 -15.64 -7.58
C ASP A 66 -0.68 -14.60 -8.10
N VAL A 67 -0.57 -13.45 -7.41
CA VAL A 67 0.41 -12.40 -7.68
C VAL A 67 1.67 -12.68 -6.84
N GLY A 68 2.56 -13.56 -7.34
CA GLY A 68 3.81 -13.99 -6.69
C GLY A 68 4.36 -13.03 -5.63
N ALA A 69 4.14 -13.37 -4.35
CA ALA A 69 4.17 -12.45 -3.22
C ALA A 69 5.56 -11.87 -2.88
N PRO A 70 5.68 -10.57 -2.58
CA PRO A 70 6.66 -10.08 -1.61
C PRO A 70 6.16 -10.37 -0.18
N ALA A 71 7.07 -10.88 0.64
CA ALA A 71 6.83 -11.44 1.97
C ALA A 71 5.84 -10.65 2.84
N ALA A 72 4.79 -11.35 3.28
CA ALA A 72 3.94 -10.92 4.38
C ALA A 72 4.82 -10.64 5.60
N VAL A 73 5.00 -9.36 5.93
CA VAL A 73 5.67 -8.96 7.17
C VAL A 73 4.75 -9.37 8.32
N ASP A 74 5.21 -10.32 9.13
CA ASP A 74 4.50 -10.78 10.33
C ASP A 74 4.46 -9.65 11.37
N LEU A 75 3.29 -9.01 11.44
CA LEU A 75 3.00 -7.90 12.35
C LEU A 75 2.95 -8.33 13.83
N ALA A 76 2.93 -9.63 14.15
CA ALA A 76 3.05 -10.11 15.52
C ALA A 76 4.40 -9.74 16.16
N ASN A 77 5.42 -9.44 15.34
CA ASN A 77 6.75 -9.07 15.80
C ASN A 77 6.97 -7.56 16.00
N ILE A 78 6.02 -6.70 15.58
CA ILE A 78 6.14 -5.24 15.78
C ILE A 78 5.60 -4.82 17.15
N GLN A 79 4.55 -5.50 17.65
CA GLN A 79 3.99 -5.20 18.98
C GLN A 79 4.87 -5.67 20.14
N SER A 80 5.79 -6.63 19.93
CA SER A 80 6.72 -7.11 20.96
C SER A 80 7.93 -6.20 21.18
N LEU A 81 8.19 -5.24 20.28
CA LEU A 81 9.33 -4.32 20.34
C LEU A 81 9.04 -3.00 21.08
N GLU A 82 7.78 -2.67 21.39
CA GLU A 82 7.43 -1.43 22.08
C GLU A 82 7.30 -1.53 23.62
N ILE A 83 7.39 -2.74 24.21
CA ILE A 83 7.27 -2.94 25.68
C ILE A 83 8.65 -3.19 26.34
N ARG A 84 9.74 -2.73 25.71
CA ARG A 84 11.08 -2.88 26.27
C ARG A 84 11.93 -1.63 26.06
N SER A 85 11.53 -0.52 26.69
CA SER A 85 12.40 0.59 27.07
C SER A 85 11.92 1.19 28.39
#